data_AF-A0A011PAQ0-F1
#
_entry.id   AF-A0A011PAQ0-F1
#
_cell.length_a   1.000
_cell.length_b   1.000
_cell.length_c   1.000
_cell.angle_alpha   90.00
_cell.angle_beta   90.00
_cell.angle_gamma   90.00
#
_symmetry.space_group_name_H-M   'P 1'
#
loop_
_entity.id
_entity.type
_entity.pdbx_description
1 polymer ?
#
loop_
_entity_poly.entity_id
_entity_poly.type
_entity_poly.pdbx_seq_one_letter_code
_entity_poly.pdbx_strand_id
1 'polypeptide(L)' 'MAKKTYQALTTINHDGELYAAGDPIELDDKKQAPQLLAVGAIEAPAKPRTASTKEAE' A
#
# COMPACT_ATOMS: atom_id res chain seq x y z
N MET A 1 -14.85 -10.04 -0.37
CA MET A 1 -13.57 -10.45 -0.97
C MET A 1 -12.48 -10.23 0.06
N ALA A 2 -11.36 -10.96 -0.02
CA ALA A 2 -10.33 -10.91 1.04
C ALA A 2 -9.40 -9.72 0.78
N LYS A 3 -9.59 -8.64 1.53
CA LYS A 3 -8.62 -7.55 1.58
C LYS A 3 -7.43 -7.98 2.43
N LYS A 4 -6.22 -7.68 1.96
CA LYS A 4 -4.97 -7.88 2.71
C LYS A 4 -4.21 -6.59 2.74
N THR A 5 -3.42 -6.40 3.78
CA THR A 5 -2.51 -5.26 3.88
C THR A 5 -1.23 -5.57 3.11
N TYR A 6 -0.90 -4.70 2.18
CA TYR A 6 0.35 -4.69 1.41
C TYR A 6 1.16 -3.45 1.76
N GLN A 7 2.47 -3.49 1.53
CA GLN A 7 3.30 -2.29 1.62
C GLN A 7 3.36 -1.67 0.23
N ALA A 8 2.96 -0.41 0.09
CA ALA A 8 3.19 0.35 -1.11
C ALA A 8 4.70 0.53 -1.32
N LEU A 9 5.22 0.23 -2.50
CA LEU A 9 6.60 0.51 -2.90
C LEU A 9 6.69 1.80 -3.73
N THR A 10 5.56 2.27 -4.23
CA THR A 10 5.41 3.50 -5.01
C THR A 10 4.23 4.30 -4.47
N THR A 11 4.06 5.54 -4.95
CA THR A 11 2.87 6.33 -4.65
C THR A 11 1.63 5.72 -5.31
N ILE A 12 0.64 5.31 -4.52
CA ILE A 12 -0.61 4.70 -4.99
C ILE A 12 -1.78 5.53 -4.48
N ASN A 13 -2.68 5.92 -5.38
CA ASN A 13 -3.97 6.49 -5.00
C ASN A 13 -4.99 5.36 -4.87
N HIS A 14 -5.50 5.14 -3.66
CA HIS A 14 -6.48 4.10 -3.37
C HIS A 14 -7.52 4.63 -2.39
N ASP A 15 -8.80 4.38 -2.68
CA ASP A 15 -9.94 4.88 -1.88
C ASP A 15 -9.97 6.42 -1.70
N GLY A 16 -9.30 7.17 -2.59
CA GLY A 16 -9.16 8.62 -2.48
C GLY A 16 -8.01 9.08 -1.59
N GLU A 17 -7.25 8.15 -1.01
CA GLU A 17 -6.05 8.41 -0.20
C GLU A 17 -4.77 8.07 -0.98
N LEU A 18 -3.75 8.92 -0.83
CA LEU A 18 -2.45 8.73 -1.46
C LEU A 18 -1.50 8.02 -0.49
N TYR A 19 -1.22 6.75 -0.78
CA TYR A 19 -0.27 5.91 -0.06
C TYR A 19 1.12 6.11 -0.66
N ALA A 20 2.08 6.57 0.14
CA ALA A 20 3.47 6.70 -0.28
C ALA A 20 4.21 5.35 -0.24
N ALA A 21 5.40 5.30 -0.86
CA ALA A 21 6.29 4.17 -0.68
C ALA A 21 6.62 3.95 0.81
N GLY A 22 6.51 2.71 1.28
CA GLY A 22 6.60 2.30 2.68
C GLY A 22 5.26 2.21 3.40
N ASP A 23 4.19 2.81 2.88
CA ASP A 23 2.90 2.91 3.57
C ASP A 23 2.08 1.62 3.45
N PRO A 24 1.40 1.16 4.52
CA PRO A 24 0.49 0.04 4.44
C PRO A 24 -0.79 0.43 3.68
N ILE A 25 -1.13 -0.34 2.66
CA ILE A 25 -2.32 -0.17 1.83
C ILE A 25 -3.16 -1.43 1.87
N GLU A 26 -4.46 -1.31 2.12
CA GLU A 26 -5.37 -2.45 2.19
C GLU A 26 -5.98 -2.72 0.81
N LEU A 27 -5.58 -3.82 0.16
CA LEU A 27 -5.98 -4.11 -1.22
C LEU A 27 -6.66 -5.45 -1.33
N ASP A 28 -7.55 -5.57 -2.31
CA ASP A 28 -8.15 -6.83 -2.65
C ASP A 28 -7.14 -7.78 -3.30
N ASP A 29 -6.83 -8.89 -2.64
CA ASP A 29 -5.86 -9.91 -3.09
C ASP A 29 -6.18 -10.50 -4.47
N LYS A 30 -7.47 -10.49 -4.86
CA LYS A 30 -7.92 -11.11 -6.11
C LYS A 30 -8.15 -10.12 -7.24
N LYS A 31 -8.40 -8.85 -6.93
CA LYS A 31 -8.72 -7.82 -7.94
C LYS A 31 -7.64 -6.76 -8.09
N GLN A 32 -7.11 -6.24 -6.98
CA GLN A 32 -6.25 -5.05 -6.98
C GLN A 32 -4.78 -5.38 -6.74
N ALA A 33 -4.50 -6.35 -5.86
CA ALA A 33 -3.13 -6.75 -5.57
C ALA A 33 -2.38 -7.33 -6.79
N PRO A 34 -2.97 -8.18 -7.66
CA PRO A 34 -2.20 -8.84 -8.73
C PRO A 34 -1.60 -7.85 -9.74
N GLN A 35 -2.38 -6.83 -10.12
CA GLN A 35 -1.93 -5.79 -11.04
C GLN A 35 -0.84 -4.89 -10.41
N LEU A 36 -0.95 -4.59 -9.11
CA LEU A 36 0.02 -3.78 -8.40
C LEU A 36 1.30 -4.56 -8.06
N LEU A 37 1.19 -5.85 -7.76
CA LEU A 37 2.32 -6.77 -7.59
C LEU A 37 3.05 -6.98 -8.93
N ALA A 38 2.31 -7.12 -10.04
CA ALA A 38 2.90 -7.35 -11.36
C ALA A 38 3.76 -6.16 -11.83
N VAL A 39 3.39 -4.93 -11.48
CA VAL A 39 4.18 -3.73 -11.79
C VAL A 39 5.19 -3.37 -10.70
N GLY A 40 5.27 -4.14 -9.61
CA GLY A 40 6.15 -3.86 -8.48
C GLY A 40 5.76 -2.60 -7.67
N ALA A 41 4.48 -2.20 -7.71
CA ALA A 41 3.96 -1.06 -6.95
C ALA A 41 3.69 -1.40 -5.48
N ILE A 42 3.50 -2.68 -5.14
CA ILE A 42 3.28 -3.15 -3.76
C ILE A 42 4.10 -4.41 -3.45
N GLU A 43 4.31 -4.67 -2.15
CA GLU A 43 4.93 -5.86 -1.58
C GLU A 43 4.00 -6.54 -0.55
N ALA A 44 4.05 -7.86 -0.48
CA ALA A 44 3.43 -8.65 0.58
C ALA A 44 4.50 -9.42 1.38
N PRO A 45 4.38 -9.53 2.72
CA PRO A 45 3.39 -8.89 3.59
C PRO A 45 3.71 -7.41 3.84
N ALA A 46 2.69 -6.60 4.16
CA ALA A 46 2.95 -5.24 4.64
C ALA A 46 3.83 -5.27 5.89
N LYS A 47 4.96 -4.58 5.88
CA LYS A 47 5.67 -4.28 7.12
C LYS A 47 4.79 -3.31 7.93
N PRO A 48 4.63 -3.52 9.25
CA PRO A 48 3.88 -2.60 10.08
C PRO A 48 4.49 -1.20 9.95
N ARG A 49 3.63 -0.22 9.64
CA ARG A 49 4.00 1.19 9.49
C ARG A 49 4.71 1.64 10.76
N THR A 50 6.02 1.85 10.68
CA THR A 50 6.67 2.73 11.65
C THR A 50 6.21 4.12 11.22
N ALA A 51 5.20 4.65 11.89
CA ALA A 51 4.66 5.97 11.62
C ALA A 51 5.78 7.01 11.87
N SER A 52 6.62 7.26 10.87
CA SER A 52 7.48 8.42 10.87
C SER A 52 6.62 9.61 10.49
N THR A 53 6.09 10.23 11.53
CA THR A 53 5.74 11.64 11.69
C THR A 53 5.93 12.48 10.43
N LYS A 54 4.84 13.00 9.88
CA LYS A 54 4.86 14.29 9.17
C LYS A 54 3.89 15.23 9.88
N GLU A 55 4.28 15.64 11.08
CA GLU A 55 3.95 16.97 11.59
C GLU A 55 5.12 17.91 11.23
N ALA A 56 4.80 19.20 11.08
CA ALA A 56 5.60 20.34 10.58
C ALA A 56 5.70 20.39 9.05
N GLU A 57 5.20 21.42 8.36
CA GLU A 57 5.30 22.86 8.66
C GLU A 57 4.07 23.65 8.17
#